data_AF-A0A1G2WE41-F1
#
_entry.id   AF-A0A1G2WE41-F1
#
_cell.length_a   1.000
_cell.length_b   1.000
_cell.length_c   1.000
_cell.angle_alpha   90.00
_cell.angle_beta   90.00
_cell.angle_gamma   90.00
#
_symmetry.space_group_name_H-M   'P 1'
#
loop_
_entity.id
_entity.type
_entity.pdbx_description
1 polymer ?
#
loop_
_entity_poly.entity_id
_entity_poly.type
_entity_poly.pdbx_seq_one_letter_code
_entity_poly.pdbx_strand_id
1 'polypeptide(L)' 'MRVDFPLDQIFGRNPREVDQLFRSQGIDPGQPYKAKVTFAGITIEQDIPKESRPSRFFMPIPARTY' A
#
# COMPACT_ATOMS: atom_id res chain seq x y z
N MET A 1 -3.55 8.31 0.20
CA MET A 1 -2.70 7.76 -0.88
C MET A 1 -3.55 7.62 -2.12
N ARG A 2 -3.01 7.96 -3.29
CA ARG A 2 -3.71 7.84 -4.57
C ARG A 2 -2.82 7.12 -5.57
N VAL A 3 -3.38 6.15 -6.27
CA VAL A 3 -2.69 5.40 -7.32
C VAL A 3 -3.60 5.30 -8.54
N ASP A 4 -3.03 5.59 -9.70
CA ASP A 4 -3.73 5.53 -10.98
C ASP A 4 -3.21 4.33 -11.77
N PHE A 5 -4.12 3.45 -12.18
CA PHE A 5 -3.81 2.25 -12.94
C PHE A 5 -4.44 2.32 -14.33
N PRO A 6 -3.67 2.09 -15.41
CA PRO A 6 -4.24 1.95 -16.75
C PRO A 6 -5.06 0.65 -16.82
N LEU A 7 -6.13 0.64 -17.62
CA LEU A 7 -7.01 -0.53 -17.74
C LEU A 7 -6.25 -1.77 -18.21
N ASP A 8 -5.27 -1.64 -19.10
CA ASP A 8 -4.47 -2.76 -19.60
C ASP A 8 -3.67 -3.50 -18.51
N GLN A 9 -3.41 -2.84 -17.38
CA GLN A 9 -2.72 -3.46 -16.24
C GLN A 9 -3.65 -4.23 -15.31
N ILE A 10 -4.97 -4.03 -15.41
CA ILE A 10 -5.96 -4.66 -14.53
C ILE A 10 -6.83 -5.65 -15.32
N PHE A 11 -7.24 -5.27 -16.52
CA PHE A 11 -8.16 -6.03 -17.35
C PHE A 11 -7.47 -7.32 -17.85
N GLY A 12 -8.10 -8.47 -17.61
CA GLY A 12 -7.56 -9.78 -18.00
C GLY A 12 -6.50 -10.37 -17.07
N ARG A 13 -6.09 -9.66 -16.01
CA ARG A 13 -5.19 -10.21 -14.98
C ARG A 13 -5.94 -11.02 -13.93
N ASN A 14 -5.23 -11.93 -13.26
CA ASN A 14 -5.80 -12.67 -12.15
C ASN A 14 -6.08 -11.71 -10.98
N PRO A 15 -7.23 -11.79 -10.30
CA PRO A 15 -7.52 -10.99 -9.11
C PRO A 15 -6.39 -11.02 -8.06
N ARG A 16 -5.71 -12.15 -7.87
CA ARG A 16 -4.57 -12.25 -6.95
C ARG A 16 -3.36 -11.40 -7.37
N GLU A 17 -3.11 -11.30 -8.67
CA GLU A 17 -2.02 -10.47 -9.21
C GLU A 17 -2.36 -8.98 -9.08
N VAL A 18 -3.63 -8.63 -9.25
CA VAL A 18 -4.13 -7.26 -9.06
C VAL A 18 -4.01 -6.86 -7.58
N ASP A 19 -4.36 -7.75 -6.64
CA ASP A 19 -4.17 -7.50 -5.21
C ASP A 19 -2.69 -7.31 -4.82
N GLN A 20 -1.80 -8.12 -5.40
CA GLN A 20 -0.36 -7.94 -5.20
C GLN A 20 0.14 -6.63 -5.79
N LEU A 21 -0.37 -6.23 -6.96
CA LEU A 21 -0.06 -4.95 -7.59
C LEU A 21 -0.49 -3.79 -6.68
N PHE A 22 -1.70 -3.82 -6.12
CA PHE A 22 -2.18 -2.80 -5.19
C PHE A 22 -1.30 -2.71 -3.95
N ARG A 23 -0.96 -3.85 -3.33
CA ARG A 23 -0.05 -3.90 -2.17
C ARG A 23 1.36 -3.39 -2.50
N SER A 24 1.88 -3.69 -3.69
CA SER A 24 3.18 -3.19 -4.16
C SER A 24 3.21 -1.66 -4.27
N GLN A 25 2.07 -1.06 -4.57
CA GLN A 25 1.86 0.38 -4.62
C GLN A 25 1.43 0.96 -3.27
N GLY A 26 1.47 0.18 -2.18
CA GLY A 26 1.11 0.66 -0.84
C GLY A 26 -0.39 0.79 -0.57
N ILE A 27 -1.25 0.27 -1.45
CA ILE A 27 -2.69 0.16 -1.20
C ILE A 27 -2.99 -1.20 -0.58
N ASP A 28 -3.67 -1.20 0.56
CA ASP A 28 -4.15 -2.41 1.21
C ASP A 28 -5.59 -2.71 0.78
N PRO A 29 -5.85 -3.74 -0.06
CA PRO A 29 -7.21 -4.08 -0.46
C PRO A 29 -8.10 -4.52 0.72
N GLY A 30 -7.54 -4.84 1.88
CA GLY A 30 -8.28 -5.17 3.10
C GLY A 30 -8.80 -3.95 3.87
N GLN A 31 -8.38 -2.72 3.51
CA GLN A 31 -8.84 -1.49 4.12
C GLN A 31 -9.82 -0.74 3.21
N PRO A 32 -10.74 0.07 3.77
CA PRO A 32 -11.64 0.87 2.96
C PRO A 32 -10.87 1.80 2.02
N TYR A 33 -11.20 1.75 0.74
CA TYR A 33 -10.67 2.63 -0.30
C TYR A 33 -11.81 3.12 -1.20
N LYS A 34 -11.59 4.25 -1.86
CA LYS A 34 -12.45 4.76 -2.92
C LYS A 34 -11.82 4.41 -4.26
N ALA A 35 -12.59 3.80 -5.15
CA ALA A 35 -12.17 3.55 -6.53
C ALA A 35 -13.02 4.38 -7.49
N LYS A 36 -12.37 5.04 -8.43
CA LYS A 36 -13.01 5.71 -9.56
C LYS A 36 -12.57 5.00 -10.84
N VAL A 37 -13.51 4.30 -11.45
CA VAL A 37 -13.30 3.61 -12.73
C VAL A 37 -13.69 4.56 -13.85
N THR A 38 -12.81 4.74 -14.82
CA THR A 38 -13.03 5.54 -16.02
C THR A 38 -12.61 4.74 -17.26
N PHE A 39 -12.98 5.21 -18.45
CA PHE A 39 -12.55 4.59 -19.71
C PHE A 39 -11.02 4.62 -19.93
N ALA A 40 -10.29 5.48 -19.22
CA ALA A 40 -8.84 5.58 -19.32
C ALA A 40 -8.10 4.70 -18.30
N GLY A 41 -8.76 4.28 -17.21
CA GLY A 41 -8.08 3.69 -16.07
C GLY A 41 -8.91 3.65 -14.80
N ILE A 42 -8.31 3.07 -13.77
CA ILE A 42 -8.85 2.97 -12.42
C ILE A 42 -7.98 3.84 -11.51
N THR A 43 -8.59 4.84 -10.88
CA THR A 43 -7.96 5.62 -9.81
C THR A 43 -8.41 5.04 -8.48
N ILE A 44 -7.46 4.71 -7.60
CA ILE A 44 -7.75 4.24 -6.24
C ILE A 44 -7.21 5.26 -5.24
N GLU A 45 -8.07 5.71 -4.35
CA GLU A 45 -7.76 6.63 -3.25
C GLU A 45 -8.02 5.92 -1.93
N GLN A 46 -6.95 5.72 -1.14
CA GLN A 46 -7.02 5.10 0.17
C GLN A 46 -6.40 6.01 1.22
N ASP A 47 -7.17 6.33 2.26
CA ASP A 47 -6.67 7.02 3.43
C ASP A 47 -5.87 6.03 4.29
N ILE A 48 -4.55 6.01 4.08
CA ILE A 48 -3.67 5.15 4.87
C ILE A 48 -3.46 5.85 6.22
N PRO A 49 -3.93 5.29 7.36
CA PRO A 49 -3.58 5.82 8.65
C PRO A 49 -2.06 5.73 8.81
N LYS A 50 -1.45 6.87 9.10
CA LYS A 50 -0.01 7.07 9.19
C LYS A 50 0.55 6.42 10.47
N GLU A 51 0.28 5.15 10.72
CA GLU A 51 0.67 4.49 11.96
C GLU A 51 1.09 3.04 11.72
N SER A 52 2.26 2.88 11.12
CA SER A 52 3.15 1.75 11.39
C SER A 52 4.57 2.19 11.08
N ARG A 53 5.03 3.24 11.77
CA ARG A 53 6.46 3.35 12.04
C ARG A 53 6.73 2.29 13.10
N PRO A 54 7.54 1.24 12.84
CA PRO A 54 8.01 0.42 13.92
C PRO A 54 8.74 1.36 14.86
N SER A 55 8.20 1.52 16.08
CA SER A 55 8.90 2.20 17.16
C SER A 55 10.23 1.47 17.27
N ARG A 56 11.31 2.13 16.80
CA ARG A 56 12.67 1.64 17.01
C ARG A 56 12.82 1.62 18.52
N PHE A 57 12.66 0.45 19.12
CA PHE A 57 13.09 0.17 20.48
C PHE A 57 14.55 0.62 20.57
N PHE A 58 14.77 1.80 21.13
CA PHE A 58 16.08 2.23 21.57
C PHE A 58 16.43 1.36 22.76
N MET A 59 17.18 0.28 22.54
CA MET A 59 17.89 -0.41 23.60
C MET A 59 19.11 0.45 23.98
N PRO A 60 19.25 0.91 25.23
CA PRO A 60 20.50 1.49 25.69
C PRO A 60 21.54 0.36 25.79
N ILE A 61 22.66 0.52 25.08
CA ILE A 61 23.82 -0.37 25.18
C ILE A 61 24.42 -0.13 26.58
N PRO A 62 24.57 -1.15 27.44
CA PRO A 62 25.26 -0.97 28.71
C PRO A 62 26.75 -0.73 28.42
N ALA A 63 27.25 0.45 28.81
CA ALA A 63 28.67 0.77 28.77
C ALA A 63 29.42 -0.20 29.71
N ARG A 64 30.20 -1.11 29.13
CA ARG A 64 31.20 -1.90 29.87
C ARG A 64 32.31 -0.96 30.32
N THR A 65 32.41 -0.69 31.61
CA THR A 65 33.63 -0.16 32.23
C THR A 65 34.48 -1.33 32.70
N TYR A 66 35.72 -1.39 32.18
CA TYR A 66 36.79 -2.29 32.62
C TYR A 66 37.42 -1.77 33.92
#